data_AF-A0A6C0HTY5-F1
#
_entry.id   AF-A0A6C0HTY5-F1
#
_cell.length_a   1.000
_cell.length_b   1.000
_cell.length_c   1.000
_cell.angle_alpha   90.00
_cell.angle_beta   90.00
_cell.angle_gamma   90.00
#
_symmetry.space_group_name_H-M   'P 1'
#
loop_
_entity.id
_entity.type
_entity.pdbx_description
1 polymer ?
#
loop_
_entity_poly.entity_id
_entity_poly.type
_entity_poly.pdbx_seq_one_letter_code
_entity_poly.pdbx_strand_id
1 'polypeptide(L)'
;MNMNLFCLILSLPMILVCGLSNKQLTRINRIIMNPNIDNKSKNLIESVLYKHYEKWAIEIGSNFKKLHYYKCKHIPYYEISIYSRKGLLDAIKCYSPTKESAMFHLFAIHHIRGQLYRGMTDLSPITNVPKKQLLRKGTTYQKAGHNNDMLNQKMISDNNNGDKNKELWEYIEETCDPFTRRCITYKFDYDFNKIRSNLEVSRLMECSEETVRKAILKYFLNRNLGIVLVKCIRGTKVPLNPLP
;
A
#
# COMPACT_ATOMS: atom_id res chain seq x y z
N MET A 1 26.84 -16.30 -19.58
CA MET A 1 27.61 -16.45 -18.33
C MET A 1 27.28 -15.29 -17.41
N ASN A 2 26.60 -15.56 -16.29
CA ASN A 2 26.52 -14.78 -15.03
C ASN A 2 25.20 -15.12 -14.31
N MET A 3 25.17 -16.31 -13.69
CA MET A 3 24.06 -16.82 -12.88
C MET A 3 24.54 -17.36 -11.52
N ASN A 4 25.65 -16.83 -10.99
CA ASN A 4 26.25 -17.32 -9.74
C ASN A 4 26.28 -16.30 -8.59
N LEU A 5 25.72 -15.09 -8.74
CA LEU A 5 25.81 -14.05 -7.69
C LEU A 5 24.61 -14.00 -6.73
N PHE A 6 23.59 -14.86 -6.92
CA PHE A 6 22.41 -14.89 -6.03
C PHE A 6 22.47 -15.94 -4.92
N CYS A 7 23.45 -16.86 -4.95
CA CYS A 7 23.59 -17.91 -3.92
C CYS A 7 24.38 -17.47 -2.67
N LEU A 8 25.08 -16.33 -2.69
CA LEU A 8 25.95 -15.90 -1.59
C LEU A 8 25.25 -15.13 -0.46
N ILE A 9 23.93 -14.90 -0.54
CA ILE A 9 23.16 -14.22 0.54
C ILE A 9 22.54 -15.23 1.53
N LEU A 10 22.67 -16.54 1.29
CA LEU A 10 22.14 -17.59 2.18
C LEU A 10 23.11 -18.05 3.28
N SER A 11 24.34 -17.53 3.33
CA SER A 11 25.30 -17.83 4.39
C SER A 11 25.42 -16.70 5.41
N LEU A 12 24.28 -16.20 5.91
CA LEU A 12 24.31 -15.44 7.17
C LEU A 12 24.63 -16.44 8.30
N PRO A 13 25.55 -16.09 9.21
CA PRO A 13 26.03 -17.00 10.25
C PRO A 13 24.83 -17.50 11.05
N MET A 14 24.85 -18.79 11.35
CA MET A 14 23.94 -19.44 12.29
C MET A 14 24.11 -18.73 13.64
N ILE A 15 23.39 -17.61 13.84
CA ILE A 15 23.37 -16.87 15.10
C ILE A 15 22.92 -17.88 16.12
N LEU A 16 23.79 -18.17 17.09
CA LEU A 16 23.56 -19.07 18.20
C LEU A 16 22.26 -18.61 18.90
N VAL A 17 21.13 -19.22 18.53
CA VAL A 17 19.85 -18.89 19.11
C VAL A 17 19.94 -19.35 20.57
N CYS A 18 19.96 -18.41 21.52
CA CYS A 18 19.78 -18.69 22.95
C CYS A 18 18.32 -19.15 23.25
N GLY A 19 17.84 -20.12 22.49
CA GLY A 19 16.55 -20.75 22.67
C GLY A 19 16.61 -21.89 23.67
N LEU A 20 15.44 -22.40 24.04
CA LEU A 20 15.33 -23.62 24.82
C LEU A 20 16.02 -24.78 24.10
N SER A 21 16.66 -25.67 24.87
CA SER A 21 17.23 -26.88 24.29
C SER A 21 16.15 -27.75 23.68
N ASN A 22 16.49 -28.53 22.64
CA ASN A 22 15.54 -29.44 22.00
C ASN A 22 14.87 -30.38 23.02
N LYS A 23 15.61 -30.87 24.03
CA LYS A 23 15.06 -31.71 25.10
C LYS A 23 14.02 -30.98 25.96
N GLN A 24 14.27 -29.72 26.32
CA GLN A 24 13.30 -28.90 27.05
C GLN A 24 12.05 -28.64 26.21
N LEU A 25 12.23 -28.33 24.92
CA LEU A 25 11.12 -28.09 24.01
C LEU A 25 10.27 -29.35 23.80
N THR A 26 10.87 -30.53 23.65
CA THR A 26 10.14 -31.81 23.58
C THR A 26 9.29 -32.03 24.83
N ARG A 27 9.83 -31.74 26.02
CA ARG A 27 9.07 -31.83 27.28
C ARG A 27 7.89 -30.84 27.31
N ILE A 28 8.11 -29.60 26.88
CA ILE A 28 7.05 -28.60 26.77
C ILE A 28 5.98 -29.05 25.79
N ASN A 29 6.37 -29.54 24.61
CA ASN A 29 5.44 -30.01 23.59
C ASN A 29 4.59 -31.18 24.09
N ARG A 30 5.17 -32.12 24.84
CA ARG A 30 4.40 -33.19 25.50
C ARG A 30 3.31 -32.66 26.42
N ILE A 31 3.61 -31.61 27.19
CA ILE A 31 2.65 -31.01 28.12
C ILE A 31 1.55 -30.28 27.33
N ILE A 32 1.91 -29.49 26.30
CA ILE A 32 0.95 -28.74 25.48
C ILE A 32 0.02 -29.68 24.70
N MET A 33 0.52 -30.84 24.26
CA MET A 33 -0.26 -31.83 23.51
C MET A 33 -1.31 -32.55 24.37
N ASN A 34 -1.23 -32.46 25.70
CA ASN A 34 -2.23 -33.07 26.57
C ASN A 34 -3.56 -32.28 26.47
N PRO A 35 -4.68 -32.91 26.07
CA PRO A 35 -5.96 -32.22 25.91
C PRO A 35 -6.53 -31.66 27.23
N ASN A 36 -6.10 -32.20 28.37
CA ASN A 36 -6.57 -31.81 29.71
C ASN A 36 -5.57 -30.88 30.43
N ILE A 37 -4.81 -30.07 29.68
CA ILE A 37 -3.87 -29.13 30.28
C ILE A 37 -4.59 -28.06 31.10
N ASP A 38 -4.14 -27.86 32.34
CA ASP A 38 -4.62 -26.80 33.21
C ASP A 38 -4.17 -25.41 32.70
N ASN A 39 -5.06 -24.42 32.78
CA ASN A 39 -4.81 -23.05 32.32
C ASN A 39 -3.62 -22.40 33.05
N LYS A 40 -3.41 -22.70 34.35
CA LYS A 40 -2.26 -22.17 35.10
C LYS A 40 -0.94 -22.71 34.55
N SER A 41 -0.91 -24.00 34.20
CA SER A 41 0.24 -24.64 33.58
C SER A 41 0.51 -24.09 32.19
N LYS A 42 -0.54 -23.86 31.39
CA LYS A 42 -0.43 -23.21 30.08
C LYS A 42 0.18 -21.81 30.20
N ASN A 43 -0.34 -20.96 31.06
CA ASN A 43 0.18 -19.60 31.28
C ASN A 43 1.65 -19.61 31.73
N LEU A 44 2.04 -20.58 32.57
CA LEU A 44 3.45 -20.77 32.96
C LEU A 44 4.33 -21.05 31.74
N ILE A 45 3.91 -22.00 30.88
CA ILE A 45 4.64 -22.34 29.65
C ILE A 45 4.74 -21.13 28.73
N GLU A 46 3.65 -20.39 28.52
CA GLU A 46 3.63 -19.19 27.70
C GLU A 46 4.63 -18.13 28.23
N SER A 47 4.70 -17.94 29.56
CA SER A 47 5.65 -17.02 30.18
C SER A 47 7.10 -17.45 29.99
N VAL A 48 7.39 -18.75 30.09
CA VAL A 48 8.73 -19.32 29.88
C VAL A 48 9.15 -19.15 28.42
N LEU A 49 8.26 -19.47 27.47
CA LEU A 49 8.51 -19.27 26.04
C LEU A 49 8.79 -17.80 25.74
N TYR A 50 7.96 -16.88 26.23
CA TYR A 50 8.15 -15.46 25.99
C TYR A 50 9.51 -14.98 26.52
N LYS A 51 9.83 -15.32 27.78
CA LYS A 51 11.09 -14.91 28.42
C LYS A 51 12.33 -15.38 27.64
N HIS A 52 12.32 -16.60 27.11
CA HIS A 52 13.46 -17.15 26.36
C HIS A 52 13.55 -16.59 24.94
N TYR A 53 12.43 -16.35 24.26
CA TYR A 53 12.42 -15.96 22.85
C TYR A 53 12.28 -14.45 22.60
N GLU A 54 12.05 -13.63 23.63
CA GLU A 54 11.86 -12.18 23.48
C GLU A 54 13.08 -11.51 22.80
N LYS A 55 14.29 -11.71 23.33
CA LYS A 55 15.50 -11.10 22.80
C LYS A 55 15.74 -11.51 21.34
N TRP A 56 15.54 -12.79 21.05
CA TRP A 56 15.62 -13.33 19.69
C TRP A 56 14.61 -12.68 18.74
N ALA A 57 13.37 -12.46 19.17
CA ALA A 57 12.36 -11.78 18.35
C ALA A 57 12.74 -10.31 18.06
N ILE A 58 13.33 -9.60 19.03
CA ILE A 58 13.84 -8.23 18.85
C ILE A 58 14.99 -8.21 17.84
N GLU A 59 15.90 -9.18 17.89
CA GLU A 59 16.98 -9.33 16.92
C GLU A 59 16.45 -9.60 15.51
N ILE A 60 15.41 -10.44 15.36
CA ILE A 60 14.71 -10.63 14.09
C ILE A 60 14.15 -9.32 13.55
N GLY A 61 13.51 -8.51 14.41
CA GLY A 61 12.98 -7.20 14.02
C GLY A 61 14.09 -6.24 13.57
N SER A 62 15.21 -6.23 14.29
CA SER A 62 16.38 -5.42 13.94
C SER A 62 16.96 -5.82 12.59
N ASN A 63 17.10 -7.13 12.34
CA ASN A 63 17.56 -7.66 11.06
C ASN A 63 16.57 -7.38 9.94
N PHE A 64 15.27 -7.47 10.20
CA PHE A 64 14.22 -7.12 9.24
C PHE A 64 14.30 -5.65 8.84
N LYS A 65 14.49 -4.73 9.79
CA LYS A 65 14.68 -3.30 9.49
C LYS A 65 15.93 -3.05 8.66
N LYS A 66 17.05 -3.72 8.97
CA LYS A 66 18.28 -3.64 8.16
C LYS A 66 18.04 -4.13 6.73
N LEU A 67 17.38 -5.28 6.57
CA LEU A 67 17.04 -5.87 5.28
C LEU A 67 16.10 -4.96 4.44
N HIS A 68 15.17 -4.29 5.10
CA HIS A 68 14.20 -3.38 4.48
C HIS A 68 14.51 -1.91 4.76
N TYR A 69 15.80 -1.54 4.83
CA TYR A 69 16.27 -0.21 5.24
C TYR A 69 15.51 0.93 4.57
N TYR A 70 15.38 0.90 3.24
CA TYR A 70 14.71 1.94 2.47
C TYR A 70 13.22 2.11 2.84
N LYS A 71 12.52 1.00 3.10
CA LYS A 71 11.08 1.02 3.44
C LYS A 71 10.86 1.41 4.90
N CYS A 72 11.77 1.00 5.78
CA CYS A 72 11.65 1.22 7.22
C CYS A 72 12.44 2.45 7.73
N LYS A 73 12.95 3.31 6.84
CA LYS A 73 13.83 4.44 7.21
C LYS A 73 13.20 5.37 8.25
N HIS A 74 11.89 5.63 8.13
CA HIS A 74 11.12 6.52 9.01
C HIS A 74 10.62 5.82 10.28
N ILE A 75 10.68 4.49 10.36
CA ILE A 75 10.15 3.73 11.48
C ILE A 75 11.26 3.56 12.52
N PRO A 76 11.12 4.05 13.76
CA PRO A 76 12.17 3.88 14.78
C PRO A 76 12.32 2.41 15.22
N TYR A 77 13.48 2.05 15.79
CA TYR A 77 13.75 0.65 16.16
C TYR A 77 12.83 0.12 17.26
N TYR A 78 12.41 0.96 18.21
CA TYR A 78 11.52 0.53 19.29
C TYR A 78 10.14 0.12 18.74
N GLU A 79 9.60 0.82 17.74
CA GLU A 79 8.33 0.44 17.07
C GLU A 79 8.43 -0.93 16.40
N ILE A 80 9.52 -1.16 15.65
CA ILE A 80 9.77 -2.48 15.04
C ILE A 80 9.85 -3.57 16.12
N SER A 81 10.47 -3.28 17.26
CA SER A 81 10.56 -4.23 18.37
C SER A 81 9.19 -4.57 18.98
N ILE A 82 8.24 -3.63 19.00
CA ILE A 82 6.86 -3.85 19.46
C ILE A 82 6.17 -4.85 18.54
N TYR A 83 6.27 -4.68 17.22
CA TYR A 83 5.68 -5.62 16.26
C TYR A 83 6.34 -7.01 16.32
N SER A 84 7.66 -7.08 16.53
CA SER A 84 8.35 -8.36 16.81
C SER A 84 7.78 -9.08 18.03
N ARG A 85 7.66 -8.39 19.16
CA ARG A 85 7.11 -8.94 20.41
C ARG A 85 5.66 -9.38 20.25
N LYS A 86 4.86 -8.57 19.55
CA LYS A 86 3.47 -8.88 19.23
C LYS A 86 3.37 -10.18 18.42
N GLY A 87 4.21 -10.33 17.39
CA GLY A 87 4.25 -11.55 16.59
C GLY A 87 4.68 -12.77 17.38
N LEU A 88 5.63 -12.63 18.32
CA LEU A 88 6.00 -13.70 19.23
C LEU A 88 4.82 -14.10 20.14
N LEU A 89 4.13 -13.13 20.73
CA LEU A 89 2.97 -13.37 21.58
C LEU A 89 1.84 -14.08 20.83
N ASP A 90 1.55 -13.64 19.60
CA ASP A 90 0.57 -14.29 18.73
C ASP A 90 0.97 -15.74 18.42
N ALA A 91 2.26 -16.00 18.16
CA ALA A 91 2.75 -17.35 17.95
C ALA A 91 2.59 -18.22 19.21
N ILE A 92 2.93 -17.71 20.39
CA ILE A 92 2.79 -18.44 21.66
C ILE A 92 1.33 -18.84 21.90
N LYS A 93 0.39 -17.91 21.72
CA LYS A 93 -1.04 -18.15 21.94
C LYS A 93 -1.62 -19.19 20.97
N CYS A 94 -1.15 -19.20 19.72
CA CYS A 94 -1.61 -20.10 18.67
C CYS A 94 -0.76 -21.37 18.56
N TYR A 95 0.22 -21.59 19.44
CA TYR A 95 1.12 -22.73 19.32
C TYR A 95 0.46 -24.02 19.79
N SER A 96 0.09 -24.86 18.83
CA SER A 96 -0.43 -26.22 19.05
C SER A 96 0.42 -27.23 18.28
N PRO A 97 1.51 -27.76 18.86
CA PRO A 97 2.36 -28.73 18.18
C PRO A 97 1.62 -30.04 17.93
N THR A 98 1.73 -30.58 16.71
CA THR A 98 1.20 -31.91 16.37
C THR A 98 2.17 -33.04 16.69
N LYS A 99 3.46 -32.71 16.86
CA LYS A 99 4.55 -33.65 17.16
C LYS A 99 5.42 -33.08 18.26
N GLU A 100 5.97 -33.95 19.10
CA GLU A 100 6.88 -33.53 20.18
C GLU A 100 8.17 -32.88 19.65
N SER A 101 8.60 -33.26 18.45
CA SER A 101 9.77 -32.70 17.75
C SER A 101 9.50 -31.39 17.03
N ALA A 102 8.28 -30.84 17.14
CA ALA A 102 7.93 -29.59 16.48
C ALA A 102 8.83 -28.44 16.96
N MET A 103 9.43 -27.73 16.01
CA MET A 103 10.32 -26.62 16.27
C MET A 103 9.53 -25.32 16.44
N PHE A 104 9.39 -24.86 17.68
CA PHE A 104 8.69 -23.61 18.00
C PHE A 104 9.26 -22.40 17.27
N HIS A 105 10.58 -22.29 17.15
CA HIS A 105 11.22 -21.13 16.50
C HIS A 105 10.84 -21.01 15.01
N LEU A 106 10.68 -22.12 14.28
CA LEU A 106 10.23 -22.10 12.88
C LEU A 106 8.76 -21.71 12.74
N PHE A 107 7.95 -22.04 13.74
CA PHE A 107 6.57 -21.58 13.80
C PHE A 107 6.52 -20.08 14.12
N ALA A 108 7.23 -19.65 15.16
CA ALA A 108 7.26 -18.28 15.63
C ALA A 108 7.80 -17.29 14.58
N ILE A 109 8.82 -17.68 13.81
CA ILE A 109 9.39 -16.80 12.76
C ILE A 109 8.34 -16.39 11.72
N HIS A 110 7.37 -17.25 11.42
CA HIS A 110 6.30 -16.95 10.48
C HIS A 110 5.38 -15.84 11.02
N HIS A 111 4.95 -15.98 12.28
CA HIS A 111 4.12 -14.98 12.96
C HIS A 111 4.84 -13.64 13.16
N ILE A 112 6.11 -13.70 13.60
CA ILE A 112 6.95 -12.51 13.77
C ILE A 112 7.09 -11.76 12.45
N ARG A 113 7.42 -12.45 11.35
CA ARG A 113 7.50 -11.84 10.02
C ARG A 113 6.16 -11.24 9.58
N GLY A 114 5.05 -11.95 9.80
CA GLY A 114 3.71 -11.44 9.50
C GLY A 114 3.41 -10.11 10.19
N GLN A 115 3.67 -10.02 11.50
CA GLN A 115 3.48 -8.77 12.25
C GLN A 115 4.48 -7.68 11.84
N LEU A 116 5.72 -8.01 11.49
CA LEU A 116 6.70 -7.03 10.99
C LEU A 116 6.27 -6.40 9.65
N TYR A 117 5.78 -7.20 8.71
CA TYR A 117 5.22 -6.68 7.45
C TYR A 117 3.97 -5.84 7.68
N ARG A 118 3.12 -6.24 8.64
CA ARG A 118 1.98 -5.45 9.06
C ARG A 118 2.41 -4.11 9.65
N GLY A 119 3.38 -4.10 10.56
CA GLY A 119 3.91 -2.88 11.17
C GLY A 119 4.57 -1.94 10.17
N MET A 120 5.33 -2.47 9.22
CA MET A 120 5.87 -1.67 8.11
C MET A 120 4.75 -0.98 7.31
N THR A 121 3.61 -1.66 7.10
CA THR A 121 2.46 -1.11 6.36
C THR A 121 1.67 -0.11 7.20
N ASP A 122 1.44 -0.42 8.47
CA ASP A 122 0.65 0.41 9.39
C ASP A 122 1.38 1.70 9.79
N LEU A 123 2.71 1.65 9.88
CA LEU A 123 3.59 2.79 10.18
C LEU A 123 4.12 3.50 8.94
N SER A 124 3.78 3.02 7.74
CA SER A 124 4.13 3.72 6.50
C SER A 124 3.56 5.14 6.54
N PRO A 125 4.27 6.14 6.00
CA PRO A 125 3.79 7.51 5.98
C PRO A 125 2.44 7.54 5.28
N ILE A 126 1.57 8.44 5.72
CA ILE A 126 0.22 8.60 5.16
C ILE A 126 0.38 8.85 3.66
N THR A 127 0.12 7.81 2.89
CA THR A 127 0.02 7.88 1.44
C THR A 127 -1.47 7.87 1.12
N ASN A 128 -1.88 8.56 0.06
CA ASN A 128 -3.26 8.50 -0.44
C ASN A 128 -3.63 7.10 -1.00
N VAL A 129 -2.74 6.11 -0.86
CA VAL A 129 -2.89 4.76 -1.35
C VAL A 129 -3.57 3.90 -0.28
N PRO A 130 -4.68 3.20 -0.60
CA PRO A 130 -5.34 2.30 0.33
C PRO A 130 -4.39 1.20 0.85
N LYS A 131 -4.41 0.91 2.16
CA LYS A 131 -3.55 -0.13 2.79
C LYS A 131 -3.62 -1.50 2.10
N LYS A 132 -4.79 -1.89 1.60
CA LYS A 132 -4.99 -3.15 0.86
C LYS A 132 -4.15 -3.24 -0.42
N GLN A 133 -3.85 -2.11 -1.06
CA GLN A 133 -3.00 -2.06 -2.24
C GLN A 133 -1.51 -2.18 -1.88
N LEU A 134 -1.08 -1.64 -0.74
CA LEU A 134 0.31 -1.75 -0.26
C LEU A 134 0.71 -3.19 0.13
N LEU A 135 -0.25 -4.00 0.57
CA LEU A 135 -0.02 -5.40 0.95
C LEU A 135 0.18 -6.36 -0.25
N ARG A 136 -0.16 -5.93 -1.47
CA ARG A 136 0.03 -6.78 -2.67
C ARG A 136 1.49 -6.69 -3.14
N LYS A 137 2.16 -7.83 -3.28
CA LYS A 137 3.39 -7.91 -4.09
C LYS A 137 3.00 -7.53 -5.52
N GLY A 138 3.42 -6.34 -5.95
CA GLY A 138 3.08 -5.82 -7.27
C GLY A 138 3.39 -6.84 -8.35
N THR A 139 2.42 -7.09 -9.22
CA THR A 139 2.66 -7.52 -10.60
C THR A 139 3.76 -6.64 -11.18
N THR A 140 4.73 -7.25 -11.84
CA THR A 140 5.90 -6.64 -12.47
C THR A 140 5.58 -5.26 -13.06
N TYR A 141 5.74 -4.20 -12.28
CA TYR A 141 5.65 -2.84 -12.79
C TYR A 141 6.91 -2.61 -13.61
N GLN A 142 6.73 -2.15 -14.86
CA GLN A 142 7.82 -1.66 -15.70
C GLN A 142 8.63 -0.68 -14.86
N LYS A 143 9.93 -0.98 -14.68
CA LYS A 143 10.85 -0.12 -13.95
C LYS A 143 10.83 1.25 -14.61
N ALA A 144 10.24 2.24 -13.97
CA ALA A 144 10.51 3.63 -14.31
C ALA A 144 12.02 3.82 -14.09
N GLY A 145 12.76 4.01 -15.18
CA GLY A 145 14.19 4.26 -15.15
C GLY A 145 14.45 5.50 -14.32
N HIS A 146 15.19 5.33 -13.23
CA HIS A 146 15.72 6.44 -12.47
C HIS A 146 16.92 6.99 -13.26
N ASN A 147 16.68 7.95 -14.15
CA ASN A 147 17.78 8.77 -14.66
C ASN A 147 18.27 9.65 -13.50
N ASN A 148 19.55 9.50 -13.20
CA ASN A 148 20.31 10.28 -12.23
C ASN A 148 20.56 11.70 -12.78
N ASP A 149 19.52 12.49 -13.01
CA ASP A 149 19.70 13.93 -13.18
C ASP A 149 19.54 14.60 -11.81
N MET A 150 20.68 14.66 -11.14
CA MET A 150 20.98 15.62 -10.09
C MET A 150 20.44 17.01 -10.45
N LEU A 151 19.72 17.62 -9.49
CA LEU A 151 19.81 19.04 -9.20
C LEU A 151 19.80 20.00 -10.42
N ASN A 152 18.67 20.08 -11.11
CA ASN A 152 18.18 21.35 -11.64
C ASN A 152 16.85 21.70 -10.97
N GLN A 153 16.93 21.84 -9.66
CA GLN A 153 15.89 22.37 -8.80
C GLN A 153 15.92 23.91 -8.88
N LYS A 154 15.69 24.46 -10.07
CA LYS A 154 15.41 25.89 -10.24
C LYS A 154 14.76 26.11 -11.61
N MET A 155 13.46 26.38 -11.55
CA MET A 155 12.60 26.79 -12.68
C MET A 155 12.28 25.68 -13.69
N ILE A 156 11.00 25.64 -14.11
CA ILE A 156 10.37 24.77 -15.12
C ILE A 156 9.45 23.70 -14.48
N SER A 157 8.17 24.05 -14.31
CA SER A 157 7.03 23.24 -14.79
C SER A 157 5.63 23.73 -14.32
N ASP A 158 5.45 25.03 -14.02
CA ASP A 158 4.10 25.59 -13.85
C ASP A 158 3.48 26.17 -15.15
N ASN A 159 4.22 26.23 -16.26
CA ASN A 159 3.75 26.92 -17.49
C ASN A 159 3.08 26.04 -18.56
N ASN A 160 3.12 24.70 -18.50
CA ASN A 160 2.62 23.88 -19.64
C ASN A 160 1.15 23.45 -19.56
N ASN A 161 0.45 23.65 -18.44
CA ASN A 161 -0.98 23.34 -18.33
C ASN A 161 -1.88 24.55 -18.65
N GLY A 162 -1.41 25.77 -18.40
CA GLY A 162 -2.17 27.00 -18.68
C GLY A 162 -2.52 27.13 -20.16
N ASP A 163 -1.58 26.80 -21.05
CA ASP A 163 -1.76 26.92 -22.49
C ASP A 163 -2.77 25.90 -23.05
N LYS A 164 -2.79 24.67 -22.53
CA LYS A 164 -3.73 23.63 -23.02
C LYS A 164 -5.18 23.89 -22.62
N ASN A 165 -5.39 24.41 -21.41
CA ASN A 165 -6.74 24.77 -20.96
C ASN A 165 -7.25 25.98 -21.74
N LYS A 166 -6.37 26.95 -22.03
CA LYS A 166 -6.67 28.11 -22.86
C LYS A 166 -7.13 27.71 -24.26
N GLU A 167 -6.36 26.88 -24.97
CA GLU A 167 -6.71 26.37 -26.30
C GLU A 167 -8.07 25.64 -26.30
N LEU A 168 -8.38 24.89 -25.22
CA LEU A 168 -9.64 24.17 -25.11
C LEU A 168 -10.83 25.12 -24.88
N TRP A 169 -10.65 26.18 -24.08
CA TRP A 169 -11.68 27.20 -23.87
C TRP A 169 -11.94 28.04 -25.12
N GLU A 170 -10.88 28.46 -25.83
CA GLU A 170 -10.99 29.18 -27.12
C GLU A 170 -11.77 28.33 -28.13
N TYR A 171 -11.46 27.05 -28.23
CA TYR A 171 -12.18 26.12 -29.11
C TYR A 171 -13.66 25.94 -28.72
N ILE A 172 -13.97 25.84 -27.42
CA ILE A 172 -15.36 25.80 -26.93
C ILE A 172 -16.09 27.09 -27.28
N GLU A 173 -15.41 28.22 -27.19
CA GLU A 173 -15.99 29.52 -27.51
C GLU A 173 -16.31 29.67 -28.99
N GLU A 174 -15.46 29.11 -29.86
CA GLU A 174 -15.60 29.14 -31.32
C GLU A 174 -16.60 28.11 -31.88
N THR A 175 -16.65 26.90 -31.31
CA THR A 175 -17.35 25.76 -31.93
C THR A 175 -18.65 25.34 -31.25
N CYS A 176 -18.86 25.68 -29.98
CA CYS A 176 -20.13 25.36 -29.31
C CYS A 176 -21.23 26.34 -29.70
N ASP A 177 -22.44 25.82 -29.83
CA ASP A 177 -23.62 26.67 -29.83
C ASP A 177 -23.72 27.44 -28.49
N PRO A 178 -24.35 28.63 -28.48
CA PRO A 178 -24.40 29.48 -27.29
C PRO A 178 -25.00 28.80 -26.04
N PHE A 179 -25.94 27.87 -26.24
CA PHE A 179 -26.57 27.13 -25.15
C PHE A 179 -25.61 26.13 -24.51
N THR A 180 -24.96 25.30 -25.33
CA THR A 180 -23.97 24.32 -24.86
C THR A 180 -22.79 25.01 -24.19
N ARG A 181 -22.30 26.11 -24.78
CA ARG A 181 -21.22 26.92 -24.20
C ARG A 181 -21.57 27.39 -22.78
N ARG A 182 -22.76 27.97 -22.60
CA ARG A 182 -23.23 28.43 -21.29
C ARG A 182 -23.37 27.28 -20.28
N CYS A 183 -23.85 26.11 -20.73
CA CYS A 183 -23.92 24.93 -19.87
C CYS A 183 -22.54 24.47 -19.39
N ILE A 184 -21.51 24.52 -20.25
CA ILE A 184 -20.13 24.15 -19.90
C ILE A 184 -19.56 25.16 -18.90
N THR A 185 -19.70 26.46 -19.15
CA THR A 185 -19.22 27.54 -18.27
C THR A 185 -19.83 27.47 -16.86
N TYR A 186 -21.11 27.12 -16.74
CA TYR A 186 -21.73 26.98 -15.42
C TYR A 186 -21.32 25.71 -14.69
N LYS A 187 -20.94 24.66 -15.43
CA LYS A 187 -20.63 23.35 -14.86
C LYS A 187 -19.17 23.21 -14.43
N PHE A 188 -18.25 23.87 -15.11
CA PHE A 188 -16.81 23.71 -14.92
C PHE A 188 -16.10 25.04 -14.64
N ASP A 189 -15.00 24.99 -13.89
CA ASP A 189 -14.04 26.10 -13.77
C ASP A 189 -13.05 26.11 -14.95
N TYR A 190 -12.13 27.09 -14.97
CA TYR A 190 -11.13 27.23 -16.03
C TYR A 190 -10.27 25.97 -16.23
N ASP A 191 -10.03 25.22 -15.16
CA ASP A 191 -9.25 23.98 -15.19
C ASP A 191 -10.08 22.71 -15.44
N PHE A 192 -11.34 22.87 -15.84
CA PHE A 192 -12.32 21.81 -16.09
C PHE A 192 -12.66 20.95 -14.85
N ASN A 193 -12.45 21.47 -13.64
CA ASN A 193 -13.00 20.88 -12.41
C ASN A 193 -14.51 21.15 -12.33
N LYS A 194 -15.27 20.14 -11.91
CA LYS A 194 -16.73 20.24 -11.79
C LYS A 194 -17.10 21.14 -10.60
N ILE A 195 -17.73 22.28 -10.87
CA ILE A 195 -18.24 23.22 -9.86
C ILE A 195 -19.73 23.06 -9.59
N ARG A 196 -20.52 22.55 -10.55
CA ARG A 196 -21.96 22.34 -10.41
C ARG A 196 -22.42 20.99 -10.97
N SER A 197 -23.49 20.46 -10.41
CA SER A 197 -24.22 19.31 -10.92
C SER A 197 -25.06 19.68 -12.16
N ASN A 198 -25.46 18.67 -12.96
CA ASN A 198 -26.34 18.92 -14.11
C ASN A 198 -27.68 19.52 -13.66
N LEU A 199 -28.21 19.08 -12.52
CA LEU A 199 -29.45 19.58 -11.94
C LEU A 199 -29.37 21.07 -11.59
N GLU A 200 -28.26 21.52 -10.99
CA GLU A 200 -28.06 22.93 -10.67
C GLU A 200 -27.93 23.77 -11.95
N VAL A 201 -27.20 23.28 -12.95
CA VAL A 201 -27.09 23.97 -14.24
C VAL A 201 -28.44 24.01 -14.96
N SER A 202 -29.26 22.95 -14.87
CA SER A 202 -30.57 22.91 -15.52
C SER A 202 -31.55 23.88 -14.87
N ARG A 203 -31.46 24.09 -13.55
CA ARG A 203 -32.21 25.14 -12.84
C ARG A 203 -31.80 26.54 -13.30
N LEU A 204 -30.51 26.80 -13.48
CA LEU A 204 -30.01 28.09 -13.99
C LEU A 204 -30.38 28.37 -15.45
N MET A 205 -30.51 27.31 -16.24
CA MET A 205 -30.83 27.37 -17.67
C MET A 205 -32.33 27.17 -17.95
N GLU A 206 -33.17 27.04 -16.91
CA GLU A 206 -34.61 26.78 -16.98
C GLU A 206 -34.99 25.62 -17.93
N CYS A 207 -34.22 24.53 -17.88
CA CYS A 207 -34.44 23.36 -18.73
C CYS A 207 -34.33 22.05 -17.95
N SER A 208 -34.60 20.93 -18.62
CA SER A 208 -34.47 19.61 -18.00
C SER A 208 -32.99 19.23 -17.81
N GLU A 209 -32.68 18.46 -16.76
CA GLU A 209 -31.33 17.94 -16.50
C GLU A 209 -30.79 17.15 -17.71
N GLU A 210 -31.68 16.40 -18.37
CA GLU A 210 -31.36 15.58 -19.53
C GLU A 210 -30.97 16.42 -20.75
N THR A 211 -31.57 17.61 -20.90
CA THR A 211 -31.21 18.58 -21.95
C THR A 211 -29.76 19.05 -21.77
N VAL A 212 -29.38 19.43 -20.54
CA VAL A 212 -28.00 19.82 -20.19
C VAL A 212 -27.04 18.66 -20.43
N ARG A 213 -27.40 17.44 -20.00
CA ARG A 213 -26.59 16.24 -20.17
C ARG A 213 -26.33 15.96 -21.66
N LYS A 214 -27.37 15.99 -22.49
CA LYS A 214 -27.27 15.74 -23.94
C LYS A 214 -26.45 16.81 -24.66
N ALA A 215 -26.64 18.09 -24.33
CA ALA A 215 -25.88 19.19 -24.93
C ALA A 215 -24.37 19.03 -24.70
N ILE A 216 -23.98 18.76 -23.45
CA ILE A 216 -22.58 18.54 -23.07
C ILE A 216 -22.03 17.26 -23.71
N LEU A 217 -22.79 16.16 -23.66
CA LEU A 217 -22.37 14.86 -24.17
C LEU A 217 -22.19 14.84 -25.69
N LYS A 218 -23.08 15.50 -26.44
CA LYS A 218 -22.99 15.67 -27.89
C LYS A 218 -21.64 16.29 -28.28
N TYR A 219 -21.21 17.30 -27.54
CA TYR A 219 -19.97 18.01 -27.83
C TYR A 219 -18.73 17.15 -27.52
N PHE A 220 -18.68 16.49 -26.35
CA PHE A 220 -17.51 15.70 -25.97
C PHE A 220 -17.38 14.37 -26.74
N LEU A 221 -18.47 13.82 -27.29
CA LEU A 221 -18.44 12.61 -28.12
C LEU A 221 -17.90 12.85 -29.54
N ASN A 222 -18.16 14.02 -30.13
CA ASN A 222 -17.77 14.32 -31.51
C ASN A 222 -16.25 14.41 -31.74
N ARG A 223 -15.42 14.47 -30.68
CA ARG A 223 -13.97 14.68 -30.82
C ARG A 223 -13.08 13.47 -30.50
N ASN A 224 -13.62 12.25 -30.32
CA ASN A 224 -12.81 11.12 -29.80
C ASN A 224 -12.03 11.51 -28.51
N LEU A 225 -12.51 12.50 -27.75
CA LEU A 225 -11.96 12.92 -26.45
C LEU A 225 -12.42 11.96 -25.34
N GLY A 226 -12.31 10.65 -25.61
CA GLY A 226 -12.73 9.59 -24.68
C GLY A 226 -12.04 9.69 -23.30
N ILE A 227 -10.90 10.36 -23.23
CA ILE A 227 -10.10 10.52 -22.00
C ILE A 227 -10.69 11.58 -21.06
N VAL A 228 -11.33 12.64 -21.57
CA VAL A 228 -11.98 13.68 -20.74
C VAL A 228 -13.37 13.23 -20.28
N LEU A 229 -14.06 12.44 -21.11
CA LEU A 229 -15.40 11.91 -20.86
C LEU A 229 -15.44 10.95 -19.64
N VAL A 230 -14.41 10.13 -19.44
CA VAL A 230 -14.32 9.20 -18.31
C VAL A 230 -14.09 9.94 -16.98
N LYS A 231 -13.36 11.06 -16.98
CA LYS A 231 -13.19 11.93 -15.80
C LYS A 231 -14.49 12.64 -15.42
N CYS A 232 -15.26 13.13 -16.40
CA CYS A 232 -16.44 13.96 -16.15
C CYS A 232 -17.70 13.18 -15.77
N ILE A 233 -17.84 11.92 -16.19
CA ILE A 233 -19.07 11.13 -15.98
C ILE A 233 -18.99 10.21 -14.74
N ARG A 234 -17.80 9.72 -14.34
CA ARG A 234 -17.71 8.65 -13.33
C ARG A 234 -16.99 8.97 -12.03
N GLY A 235 -16.39 10.15 -11.87
CA GLY A 235 -15.74 10.53 -10.59
C GLY A 235 -14.61 9.59 -10.14
N THR A 236 -14.08 8.75 -11.03
CA THR A 236 -13.04 7.76 -10.71
C THR A 236 -11.69 8.19 -11.28
N LYS A 237 -10.66 8.22 -10.41
CA LYS A 237 -9.25 8.37 -10.81
C LYS A 237 -8.75 7.05 -11.42
N VAL A 238 -8.35 7.09 -12.69
CA VAL A 238 -7.57 6.02 -13.35
C VAL A 238 -6.39 6.68 -14.07
N PRO A 239 -5.17 6.12 -14.01
CA PRO A 239 -3.98 6.74 -14.57
C PRO A 239 -3.99 6.75 -16.09
N LEU A 240 -3.44 7.84 -16.66
CA LEU A 240 -3.18 7.99 -18.08
C LEU A 240 -2.12 6.99 -18.53
N ASN A 241 -2.45 6.16 -19.52
CA ASN A 241 -1.45 5.56 -20.38
C ASN A 241 -1.20 6.52 -21.56
N PRO A 242 0.04 6.63 -22.06
CA PRO A 242 0.32 7.35 -23.28
C PRO A 242 -0.26 6.57 -24.47
N LEU A 243 -0.95 7.27 -25.37
CA LEU A 243 -1.29 6.74 -26.69
C LEU A 243 -0.08 6.89 -27.64
N PRO A 244 0.02 6.05 -28.68
CA PRO A 244 1.11 6.06 -29.67
C PRO A 244 1.23 7.35 -30.47
#